data_AF-Q56WR4-F1
#
_entry.id   AF-Q56WR4-F1
#
_cell.length_a   1.000
_cell.length_b   1.000
_cell.length_c   1.000
_cell.angle_alpha   90.00
_cell.angle_beta   90.00
_cell.angle_gamma   90.00
#
_symmetry.space_group_name_H-M   'P 1'
#
loop_
_entity.id
_entity.type
_entity.pdbx_description
1 polymer ?
#
loop_
_entity_poly.entity_id
_entity_poly.type
_entity_poly.pdbx_seq_one_letter_code
_entity_poly.pdbx_strand_id
1 'polypeptide(L)'
;MKAGVMLERKKEYATILAFDVKVTTEARELADEMGVKIFCADIIYHLFDLFKAYIENIKEEKKKESADEAVFPCVLQILPNCVFNKKDPIVLGVDVIEGILKIGTPICVPGREFIDIGRIASIENNHKPVDYAKKGNKVAIKIVGSNAEEQKMFGRHFDMEDELVSHISRRSIDILKSNYRDELSLEEWKLVVKLKNIFKIQ
;
A
#
# COMPACT_ATOMS: atom_id res chain seq x y z
N MET A 1 20.83 27.43 14.86
CA MET A 1 20.24 26.07 14.87
C MET A 1 18.72 26.07 14.60
N LYS A 2 18.23 26.68 13.51
CA LYS A 2 16.78 26.67 13.20
C LYS A 2 16.34 25.45 12.38
N ALA A 3 17.18 24.99 11.44
CA ALA A 3 16.86 23.83 10.60
C ALA A 3 16.92 22.49 11.36
N GLY A 4 17.84 22.34 12.31
CA GLY A 4 17.97 21.11 13.12
C GLY A 4 16.71 20.76 13.92
N VAL A 5 15.91 21.75 14.32
CA VAL A 5 14.61 21.52 15.01
C VAL A 5 13.64 20.69 14.16
N MET A 6 13.77 20.73 12.82
CA MET A 6 12.92 19.94 11.95
C MET A 6 13.24 18.45 11.97
N LEU A 7 14.43 18.04 12.43
CA LEU A 7 14.81 16.62 12.56
C LEU A 7 13.87 15.86 13.49
N GLU A 8 13.41 16.52 14.55
CA GLU A 8 12.49 15.96 15.55
C GLU A 8 11.01 16.07 15.15
N ARG A 9 10.69 16.85 14.10
CA ARG A 9 9.31 17.09 13.65
C ARG A 9 8.99 16.40 12.33
N LYS A 10 9.71 16.79 11.28
CA LYS A 10 9.60 16.25 9.91
C LYS A 10 10.99 16.29 9.32
N LYS A 11 11.70 15.16 9.43
CA LYS A 11 13.10 15.02 9.03
C LYS A 11 13.35 15.45 7.58
N GLU A 12 12.40 15.19 6.68
CA GLU A 12 12.44 15.65 5.28
C GLU A 12 12.47 17.17 5.10
N TYR A 13 12.15 17.97 6.12
CA TYR A 13 12.21 19.43 6.09
C TYR A 13 13.38 20.00 6.90
N ALA A 14 14.26 19.14 7.43
CA ALA A 14 15.54 19.54 8.00
C ALA A 14 16.51 19.90 6.87
N THR A 15 16.20 20.98 6.17
CA THR A 15 16.91 21.41 4.95
C THR A 15 17.18 22.91 4.95
N ILE A 16 18.26 23.34 4.31
CA ILE A 16 18.60 24.74 4.08
C ILE A 16 18.61 24.98 2.57
N LEU A 17 17.85 25.98 2.13
CA LEU A 17 17.82 26.44 0.74
C LEU A 17 18.67 27.72 0.62
N ALA A 18 19.86 27.61 0.06
CA ALA A 18 20.84 28.69 -0.08
C ALA A 18 20.82 29.23 -1.52
N PHE A 19 20.12 30.37 -1.71
CA PHE A 19 20.02 31.05 -3.00
C PHE A 19 21.11 32.11 -3.15
N ASP A 20 21.94 32.00 -4.19
CA ASP A 20 22.98 32.97 -4.56
C ASP A 20 23.88 33.41 -3.37
N VAL A 21 24.21 32.45 -2.50
CA VAL A 21 25.09 32.67 -1.33
C VAL A 21 26.12 31.56 -1.21
N LYS A 22 27.32 31.94 -0.74
CA LYS A 22 28.39 30.98 -0.44
C LYS A 22 28.11 30.31 0.89
N VAL A 23 28.20 28.98 0.91
CA VAL A 23 28.16 28.16 2.13
C VAL A 23 29.58 27.78 2.49
N THR A 24 30.01 28.10 3.71
CA THR A 24 31.37 27.78 4.17
C THR A 24 31.53 26.28 4.39
N THR A 25 32.78 25.80 4.40
CA THR A 25 33.07 24.38 4.61
C THR A 25 32.60 23.92 5.98
N GLU A 26 32.84 24.72 7.02
CA GLU A 26 32.43 24.42 8.41
C GLU A 26 30.90 24.31 8.52
N ALA A 27 30.16 25.13 7.77
CA ALA A 27 28.71 25.07 7.75
C ALA A 27 28.19 23.80 7.05
N ARG A 28 28.88 23.30 6.02
CA ARG A 28 28.54 22.03 5.36
C ARG A 28 28.83 20.85 6.27
N GLU A 29 30.01 20.81 6.88
CA GLU A 29 30.41 19.75 7.80
C GLU A 29 29.44 19.65 8.99
N LEU A 30 29.10 20.78 9.60
CA LEU A 30 28.12 20.82 10.69
C LEU A 30 26.73 20.37 10.24
N ALA A 31 26.31 20.76 9.04
CA ALA A 31 25.01 20.35 8.51
C ALA A 31 24.96 18.84 8.25
N ASP A 32 26.01 18.26 7.68
CA ASP A 32 26.12 16.82 7.45
C ASP A 32 26.16 16.04 8.78
N GLU A 33 26.91 16.51 9.78
CA GLU A 33 26.96 15.93 11.13
C GLU A 33 25.58 15.94 11.81
N MET A 34 24.83 17.03 11.65
CA MET A 34 23.47 17.15 12.18
C MET A 34 22.42 16.42 11.33
N GLY A 35 22.76 15.94 10.13
CA GLY A 35 21.80 15.36 9.19
C GLY A 35 20.86 16.38 8.53
N VAL A 36 21.28 17.64 8.41
CA VAL A 36 20.57 18.73 7.73
C VAL A 36 21.07 18.85 6.29
N LYS A 37 20.17 18.76 5.30
CA LYS A 37 20.57 18.85 3.88
C LYS A 37 20.65 20.30 3.40
N ILE A 38 21.77 20.70 2.80
CA ILE A 38 21.90 22.03 2.18
C ILE A 38 21.77 21.91 0.66
N PHE A 39 20.85 22.69 0.08
CA PHE A 39 20.73 22.89 -1.37
C PHE A 39 21.27 24.27 -1.72
N CYS A 40 22.16 24.35 -2.71
CA CYS A 40 22.73 25.61 -3.19
C CYS A 40 22.43 25.76 -4.68
N ALA A 41 21.91 26.92 -5.08
CA ALA A 41 21.75 27.28 -6.48
C ALA A 41 21.76 28.81 -6.66
N ASP A 42 22.19 29.26 -7.83
CA ASP A 42 22.21 30.65 -8.29
C ASP A 42 20.91 31.05 -9.03
N ILE A 43 20.05 30.08 -9.35
CA ILE A 43 18.75 30.28 -9.98
C ILE A 43 17.65 29.66 -9.10
N ILE A 44 16.62 30.45 -8.78
CA ILE A 44 15.54 30.05 -7.85
C ILE A 44 14.84 28.75 -8.32
N TYR A 45 14.61 28.58 -9.62
CA TYR A 45 13.97 27.38 -10.18
C TYR A 45 14.78 26.11 -9.94
N HIS A 46 16.11 26.15 -10.10
CA HIS A 46 16.96 25.00 -9.81
C HIS A 46 16.90 24.62 -8.32
N LEU A 47 16.86 25.60 -7.42
CA LEU A 47 16.73 25.34 -5.99
C LEU A 47 15.42 24.62 -5.66
N PHE A 48 14.35 25.04 -6.34
CA PHE A 48 13.03 24.43 -6.20
C PHE A 48 12.98 23.01 -6.75
N ASP A 49 13.56 22.77 -7.93
CA ASP A 49 13.62 21.45 -8.55
C ASP A 49 14.44 20.47 -7.71
N LEU A 50 15.60 20.90 -7.19
CA LEU A 50 16.44 20.12 -6.28
C LEU A 50 15.68 19.72 -5.00
N PHE A 51 14.97 20.69 -4.40
CA PHE A 51 14.18 20.42 -3.19
C PHE A 51 13.00 19.49 -3.48
N LYS A 52 12.28 19.70 -4.60
CA LYS A 52 11.17 18.82 -5.01
C LYS A 52 11.64 17.39 -5.24
N ALA A 53 12.72 17.21 -6.00
CA ALA A 53 13.28 15.89 -6.28
C ALA A 53 13.69 15.17 -4.99
N TYR A 54 14.27 15.89 -4.03
CA TYR A 54 14.60 15.35 -2.72
C TYR A 54 13.36 14.88 -1.93
N ILE A 55 12.32 15.72 -1.86
CA ILE A 55 11.08 15.37 -1.17
C ILE A 55 10.38 14.18 -1.85
N GLU A 56 10.38 14.15 -3.18
CA GLU A 56 9.80 13.06 -3.96
C GLU A 56 10.55 11.74 -3.74
N ASN A 57 11.88 11.75 -3.76
CA ASN A 57 12.68 10.56 -3.47
C ASN A 57 12.43 10.03 -2.05
N ILE A 58 12.35 10.90 -1.03
CA ILE A 58 11.99 10.47 0.33
C ILE A 58 10.58 9.86 0.37
N LYS A 59 9.62 10.44 -0.36
CA LYS A 59 8.25 9.91 -0.43
C LYS A 59 8.25 8.52 -1.08
N GLU A 60 9.04 8.31 -2.11
CA GLU A 60 9.20 7.01 -2.77
C GLU A 60 9.89 5.98 -1.88
N GLU A 61 10.95 6.36 -1.16
CA GLU A 61 11.63 5.48 -0.18
C GLU A 61 10.65 5.04 0.92
N LYS A 62 9.94 5.99 1.54
CA LYS A 62 8.91 5.69 2.55
C LYS A 62 7.79 4.79 2.00
N LYS A 63 7.41 4.97 0.73
CA LYS A 63 6.45 4.09 0.04
C LYS A 63 6.98 2.67 -0.08
N LYS A 64 8.23 2.50 -0.53
CA LYS A 64 8.88 1.19 -0.68
C LYS A 64 9.00 0.46 0.66
N GLU A 65 9.42 1.16 1.71
CA GLU A 65 9.57 0.60 3.06
C GLU A 65 8.25 0.10 3.66
N SER A 66 7.12 0.72 3.29
CA SER A 66 5.79 0.41 3.81
C SER A 66 4.88 -0.31 2.80
N ALA A 67 5.42 -0.73 1.66
CA ALA A 67 4.65 -1.29 0.55
C ALA A 67 3.89 -2.56 0.96
N ASP A 68 4.55 -3.47 1.70
CA ASP A 68 3.97 -4.74 2.13
C ASP A 68 2.84 -4.59 3.16
N GLU A 69 2.80 -3.43 3.82
CA GLU A 69 1.80 -3.09 4.82
C GLU A 69 0.64 -2.26 4.24
N ALA A 70 0.80 -1.76 3.01
CA ALA A 70 -0.21 -1.02 2.29
C ALA A 70 -1.24 -1.97 1.68
N VAL A 71 -2.32 -2.22 2.42
CA VAL A 71 -3.45 -3.03 1.95
C VAL A 71 -4.47 -2.15 1.22
N PHE A 72 -4.52 -2.26 -0.11
CA PHE A 72 -5.51 -1.57 -0.93
C PHE A 72 -6.89 -2.22 -0.75
N PRO A 73 -7.97 -1.41 -0.73
CA PRO A 73 -9.31 -1.93 -0.50
C PRO A 73 -9.81 -2.70 -1.72
N CYS A 74 -10.34 -3.90 -1.53
CA CYS A 74 -11.00 -4.65 -2.60
C CYS A 74 -12.18 -5.49 -2.09
N VAL A 75 -13.10 -5.75 -3.01
CA VAL A 75 -14.23 -6.68 -2.86
C VAL A 75 -14.22 -7.60 -4.07
N LEU A 76 -14.24 -8.90 -3.83
CA LEU A 76 -14.13 -9.94 -4.84
C LEU A 76 -15.32 -10.88 -4.72
N GLN A 77 -15.87 -11.26 -5.87
CA GLN A 77 -16.87 -12.31 -5.97
C GLN A 77 -16.26 -13.53 -6.65
N ILE A 78 -16.50 -14.72 -6.09
CA ILE A 78 -16.01 -15.97 -6.67
C ILE A 78 -16.82 -16.29 -7.92
N LEU A 79 -16.14 -16.58 -9.03
CA LEU A 79 -16.78 -16.91 -10.30
C LEU A 79 -17.27 -18.36 -10.32
N PRO A 80 -18.50 -18.62 -10.80
CA PRO A 80 -19.01 -19.97 -10.93
C PRO A 80 -18.13 -20.88 -11.77
N ASN A 81 -17.91 -22.11 -11.31
CA ASN A 81 -17.07 -23.13 -11.96
C ASN A 81 -15.59 -22.74 -12.12
N CYS A 82 -15.13 -21.64 -11.51
CA CYS A 82 -13.73 -21.21 -11.54
C CYS A 82 -13.03 -21.52 -10.22
N VAL A 83 -13.19 -22.74 -9.71
CA VAL A 83 -12.46 -23.21 -8.51
C VAL A 83 -11.46 -24.26 -8.96
N PHE A 84 -10.20 -23.86 -9.10
CA PHE A 84 -9.14 -24.68 -9.69
C PHE A 84 -8.39 -25.50 -8.64
N ASN A 85 -8.22 -24.95 -7.43
CA ASN A 85 -7.68 -25.68 -6.28
C ASN A 85 -8.38 -25.24 -5.00
N LYS A 86 -8.86 -26.19 -4.21
CA LYS A 86 -9.72 -25.93 -3.03
C LYS A 86 -8.95 -25.75 -1.72
N LYS A 87 -7.69 -26.17 -1.68
CA LYS A 87 -6.83 -26.14 -0.49
C LYS A 87 -5.53 -25.41 -0.81
N ASP A 88 -4.79 -25.02 0.21
CA ASP A 88 -3.54 -24.27 0.08
C ASP A 88 -2.56 -24.89 -0.97
N PRO A 89 -2.09 -24.11 -1.96
CA PRO A 89 -2.54 -22.75 -2.28
C PRO A 89 -3.94 -22.78 -2.93
N ILE A 90 -4.90 -22.02 -2.39
CA ILE A 90 -6.25 -21.95 -2.95
C ILE A 90 -6.18 -21.20 -4.29
N VAL A 91 -6.80 -21.72 -5.35
CA VAL A 91 -6.81 -21.08 -6.67
C VAL A 91 -8.25 -20.90 -7.14
N LEU A 92 -8.65 -19.64 -7.31
CA LEU A 92 -10.01 -19.22 -7.64
C LEU A 92 -10.01 -18.24 -8.82
N GLY A 93 -11.00 -18.31 -9.69
CA GLY A 93 -11.38 -17.20 -10.55
C GLY A 93 -12.31 -16.27 -9.79
N VAL A 94 -12.02 -14.98 -9.81
CA VAL A 94 -12.80 -13.94 -9.13
C VAL A 94 -13.13 -12.78 -10.06
N ASP A 95 -14.24 -12.12 -9.80
CA ASP A 95 -14.57 -10.80 -10.34
C ASP A 95 -14.23 -9.74 -9.28
N VAL A 96 -13.48 -8.72 -9.65
CA VAL A 96 -13.20 -7.57 -8.78
C VAL A 96 -14.40 -6.63 -8.83
N ILE A 97 -15.25 -6.69 -7.81
CA ILE A 97 -16.50 -5.91 -7.76
C ILE A 97 -16.23 -4.45 -7.39
N GLU A 98 -15.33 -4.23 -6.43
CA GLU A 98 -14.93 -2.89 -5.99
C GLU A 98 -13.42 -2.83 -5.71
N GLY A 99 -12.83 -1.66 -5.95
CA GLY A 99 -11.47 -1.34 -5.53
C GLY A 99 -10.34 -1.95 -6.38
N ILE A 100 -9.20 -2.18 -5.73
CA ILE A 100 -7.95 -2.64 -6.36
C ILE A 100 -7.43 -3.85 -5.60
N LEU A 101 -7.33 -4.98 -6.29
CA LEU A 101 -6.65 -6.17 -5.82
C LEU A 101 -5.16 -6.10 -6.18
N LYS A 102 -4.26 -6.32 -5.23
CA LYS A 102 -2.81 -6.42 -5.47
C LYS A 102 -2.23 -7.71 -4.92
N ILE A 103 -1.10 -8.14 -5.48
CA ILE A 103 -0.27 -9.19 -4.86
C ILE A 103 0.07 -8.77 -3.41
N GLY A 104 0.10 -9.75 -2.50
CA GLY A 104 0.36 -9.55 -1.07
C GLY A 104 -0.87 -9.18 -0.24
N THR A 105 -1.99 -8.80 -0.87
CA THR A 105 -3.22 -8.40 -0.18
C THR A 105 -3.73 -9.55 0.71
N PRO A 106 -3.90 -9.35 2.03
CA PRO A 106 -4.56 -10.32 2.90
C PRO A 106 -6.06 -10.35 2.61
N ILE A 107 -6.67 -11.54 2.59
CA ILE A 107 -8.06 -11.75 2.19
C ILE A 107 -8.85 -12.37 3.35
N CYS A 108 -10.05 -11.84 3.56
CA CYS A 108 -10.97 -12.24 4.60
C CYS A 108 -12.36 -12.51 4.00
N VAL A 109 -13.10 -13.43 4.63
CA VAL A 109 -14.52 -13.71 4.35
C VAL A 109 -15.37 -13.10 5.47
N PRO A 110 -15.95 -11.90 5.30
CA PRO A 110 -16.65 -11.20 6.37
C PRO A 110 -17.94 -11.92 6.79
N GLY A 111 -18.62 -12.60 5.87
CA GLY A 111 -19.87 -13.33 6.14
C GLY A 111 -19.71 -14.59 7.01
N ARG A 112 -18.48 -15.07 7.20
CA ARG A 112 -18.14 -16.28 7.94
C ARG A 112 -17.27 -15.94 9.14
N GLU A 113 -17.79 -15.13 10.07
CA GLU A 113 -17.06 -14.71 11.28
C GLU A 113 -15.67 -14.11 11.00
N PHE A 114 -15.53 -13.39 9.88
CA PHE A 114 -14.27 -12.78 9.45
C PHE A 114 -13.11 -13.77 9.29
N ILE A 115 -13.38 -14.97 8.77
CA ILE A 115 -12.33 -15.95 8.48
C ILE A 115 -11.25 -15.35 7.56
N ASP A 116 -10.01 -15.31 8.04
CA ASP A 116 -8.85 -15.02 7.22
C ASP A 116 -8.46 -16.27 6.41
N ILE A 117 -8.29 -16.09 5.11
CA ILE A 117 -7.98 -17.20 4.19
C ILE A 117 -6.56 -17.13 3.64
N GLY A 118 -5.79 -16.09 3.99
CA GLY A 118 -4.40 -15.91 3.57
C GLY A 118 -4.17 -14.70 2.67
N ARG A 119 -3.05 -14.70 1.94
CA ARG A 119 -2.60 -13.58 1.09
C ARG A 119 -2.57 -13.94 -0.38
N ILE A 120 -2.82 -12.96 -1.23
CA ILE A 120 -2.67 -13.10 -2.69
C ILE A 120 -1.20 -13.35 -3.02
N ALA A 121 -0.88 -14.55 -3.51
CA ALA A 121 0.45 -14.91 -3.99
C ALA A 121 0.65 -14.58 -5.47
N SER A 122 -0.40 -14.67 -6.29
CA SER A 122 -0.35 -14.30 -7.72
C SER A 122 -1.72 -13.93 -8.26
N ILE A 123 -1.72 -13.09 -9.30
CA ILE A 123 -2.90 -12.71 -10.07
C ILE A 123 -2.60 -12.96 -11.55
N GLU A 124 -3.53 -13.60 -12.25
CA GLU A 124 -3.45 -13.83 -13.69
C GLU A 124 -4.69 -13.28 -14.39
N ASN A 125 -4.48 -12.46 -15.42
CA ASN A 125 -5.52 -11.98 -16.31
C ASN A 125 -5.30 -12.60 -17.70
N ASN A 126 -6.23 -13.46 -18.14
CA ASN A 126 -6.11 -14.19 -19.41
C ASN A 126 -4.75 -14.92 -19.55
N HIS A 127 -4.35 -15.68 -18.52
CA HIS A 127 -3.09 -16.42 -18.43
C HIS A 127 -1.81 -15.56 -18.45
N LYS A 128 -1.93 -14.23 -18.32
CA LYS A 128 -0.78 -13.33 -18.16
C LYS A 128 -0.68 -12.91 -16.70
N PRO A 129 0.50 -13.05 -16.07
CA PRO A 129 0.71 -12.56 -14.72
C PRO A 129 0.57 -11.03 -14.70
N VAL A 130 -0.10 -10.52 -13.67
CA VAL A 130 -0.28 -9.09 -13.43
C VAL A 130 -0.06 -8.80 -11.94
N ASP A 131 0.43 -7.62 -11.62
CA ASP A 131 0.69 -7.22 -10.23
C ASP A 131 -0.59 -6.77 -9.50
N TYR A 132 -1.60 -6.37 -10.28
CA TYR A 132 -2.87 -5.87 -9.76
C TYR A 132 -4.03 -6.09 -10.73
N ALA A 133 -5.25 -6.05 -10.18
CA ALA A 133 -6.50 -6.05 -10.93
C ALA A 133 -7.45 -5.00 -10.33
N LYS A 134 -8.24 -4.33 -11.16
CA LYS A 134 -9.18 -3.28 -10.74
C LYS A 134 -10.63 -3.73 -10.94
N LYS A 135 -11.55 -2.97 -10.36
CA LYS A 135 -13.00 -3.10 -10.58
C LYS A 135 -13.37 -3.47 -12.03
N GLY A 136 -14.19 -4.51 -12.18
CA GLY A 136 -14.65 -5.06 -13.46
C GLY A 136 -13.68 -6.04 -14.13
N ASN A 137 -12.49 -6.29 -13.54
CA ASN A 137 -11.59 -7.33 -14.04
C ASN A 137 -11.97 -8.69 -13.47
N LYS A 138 -12.00 -9.69 -14.35
CA LYS A 138 -12.13 -11.11 -13.99
C LYS A 138 -10.76 -11.76 -14.08
N VAL A 139 -10.24 -12.25 -12.96
CA VAL A 139 -8.86 -12.73 -12.85
C VAL A 139 -8.80 -14.05 -12.09
N ALA A 140 -7.80 -14.87 -12.39
CA ALA A 140 -7.45 -16.01 -11.55
C ALA A 140 -6.49 -15.55 -10.45
N ILE A 141 -6.76 -15.94 -9.21
CA ILE A 141 -5.97 -15.59 -8.04
C ILE A 141 -5.48 -16.85 -7.35
N LYS A 142 -4.27 -16.77 -6.81
CA LYS A 142 -3.70 -17.78 -5.93
C LYS A 142 -3.59 -17.19 -4.53
N ILE A 143 -4.16 -17.86 -3.54
CA ILE A 143 -4.13 -17.47 -2.14
C ILE A 143 -3.28 -18.49 -1.38
N VAL A 144 -2.31 -17.99 -0.62
CA VAL A 144 -1.48 -18.81 0.26
C VAL A 144 -1.80 -18.48 1.71
N GLY A 145 -2.09 -19.52 2.51
CA GLY A 145 -2.36 -19.40 3.93
C GLY A 145 -1.16 -18.84 4.69
N SER A 146 -1.41 -18.02 5.71
CA SER A 146 -0.33 -17.44 6.53
C SER A 146 0.27 -18.42 7.55
N ASN A 147 -0.47 -19.49 7.91
CA ASN A 147 -0.02 -20.55 8.79
C ASN A 147 -0.49 -21.92 8.25
N ALA A 148 0.39 -22.92 8.30
CA ALA A 148 0.10 -24.28 7.84
C ALA A 148 -0.97 -24.99 8.71
N GLU A 149 -1.07 -24.64 9.99
CA GLU A 149 -2.01 -25.26 10.94
C GLU A 149 -3.44 -24.70 10.84
N GLU A 150 -3.63 -23.54 10.20
CA GLU A 150 -4.92 -22.84 10.12
C GLU A 150 -5.46 -22.72 8.68
N GLN A 151 -4.95 -23.54 7.76
CA GLN A 151 -5.32 -23.48 6.35
C GLN A 151 -6.83 -23.67 6.14
N LYS A 152 -7.44 -22.67 5.51
CA LYS A 152 -8.85 -22.71 5.13
C LYS A 152 -9.00 -23.47 3.82
N MET A 153 -10.22 -23.97 3.60
CA MET A 153 -10.55 -24.83 2.48
C MET A 153 -11.88 -24.40 1.89
N PHE A 154 -11.87 -24.17 0.57
CA PHE A 154 -13.06 -23.89 -0.21
C PHE A 154 -14.02 -25.09 -0.20
N GLY A 155 -15.30 -24.84 0.04
CA GLY A 155 -16.36 -25.85 0.22
C GLY A 155 -16.47 -26.41 1.64
N ARG A 156 -15.60 -25.99 2.57
CA ARG A 156 -15.69 -26.35 4.00
C ARG A 156 -15.82 -25.12 4.90
N HIS A 157 -14.94 -24.14 4.70
CA HIS A 157 -14.88 -22.93 5.54
C HIS A 157 -15.58 -21.73 4.90
N PHE A 158 -15.56 -21.67 3.56
CA PHE A 158 -16.26 -20.70 2.73
C PHE A 158 -16.61 -21.37 1.40
N ASP A 159 -17.57 -20.83 0.67
CA ASP A 159 -18.05 -21.38 -0.60
C ASP A 159 -18.30 -20.26 -1.63
N MET A 160 -19.00 -20.55 -2.74
CA MET A 160 -19.18 -19.59 -3.85
C MET A 160 -20.16 -18.46 -3.54
N GLU A 161 -21.00 -18.61 -2.51
CA GLU A 161 -21.94 -17.55 -2.11
C GLU A 161 -21.24 -16.47 -1.27
N ASP A 162 -20.05 -16.78 -0.75
CA ASP A 162 -19.27 -15.87 0.07
C ASP A 162 -18.54 -14.81 -0.77
N GLU A 163 -18.57 -13.56 -0.27
CA GLU A 163 -17.75 -12.45 -0.75
C GLU A 163 -16.36 -12.50 -0.10
N LEU A 164 -15.31 -12.20 -0.85
CA LEU A 164 -13.96 -12.05 -0.32
C LEU A 164 -13.59 -10.56 -0.29
N VAL A 165 -13.02 -10.07 0.80
CA VAL A 165 -12.59 -8.67 0.92
C VAL A 165 -11.14 -8.58 1.36
N SER A 166 -10.49 -7.47 1.02
CA SER A 166 -9.18 -7.14 1.59
C SER A 166 -9.28 -6.99 3.11
N HIS A 167 -8.46 -7.70 3.86
CA HIS A 167 -8.38 -7.58 5.31
C HIS A 167 -7.53 -6.36 5.70
N ILE A 168 -8.19 -5.21 5.84
CA ILE A 168 -7.51 -3.95 6.18
C ILE A 168 -7.31 -3.81 7.70
N SER A 169 -6.27 -3.07 8.10
CA SER A 169 -5.97 -2.76 9.50
C SER A 169 -5.88 -1.25 9.72
N ARG A 170 -5.85 -0.81 10.98
CA ARG A 170 -5.59 0.59 11.33
C ARG A 170 -4.29 1.09 10.69
N ARG A 171 -3.23 0.28 10.77
CA ARG A 171 -1.91 0.59 10.20
C ARG A 171 -1.96 0.73 8.68
N SER A 172 -2.63 -0.20 7.98
CA SER A 172 -2.73 -0.10 6.52
C SER A 172 -3.53 1.13 6.08
N ILE A 173 -4.60 1.49 6.79
CA ILE A 173 -5.37 2.72 6.53
C ILE A 173 -4.51 3.97 6.69
N ASP A 174 -3.68 4.03 7.75
CA ASP A 174 -2.84 5.20 8.00
C ASP A 174 -1.74 5.34 6.94
N ILE A 175 -1.16 4.21 6.49
CA ILE A 175 -0.21 4.16 5.36
C ILE A 175 -0.88 4.64 4.06
N LEU A 176 -2.11 4.19 3.78
CA LEU A 176 -2.84 4.66 2.60
C LEU A 176 -3.04 6.18 2.62
N LYS A 177 -3.35 6.75 3.80
CA LYS A 177 -3.56 8.20 3.95
C LYS A 177 -2.29 9.01 3.81
N SER A 178 -1.16 8.50 4.31
CA SER A 178 0.11 9.23 4.29
C SER A 178 0.81 9.11 2.95
N ASN A 179 0.80 7.91 2.35
CA ASN A 179 1.68 7.58 1.24
C ASN A 179 0.91 7.43 -0.09
N TYR A 180 -0.33 6.94 -0.05
CA TYR A 180 -1.11 6.56 -1.25
C TYR A 180 -2.36 7.41 -1.48
N ARG A 181 -2.48 8.57 -0.82
CA ARG A 181 -3.68 9.43 -0.86
C ARG A 181 -4.16 9.73 -2.27
N ASP A 182 -3.21 10.08 -3.15
CA ASP A 182 -3.48 10.53 -4.51
C ASP A 182 -3.59 9.36 -5.51
N GLU A 183 -3.25 8.13 -5.08
CA GLU A 183 -3.38 6.92 -5.92
C GLU A 183 -4.76 6.26 -5.81
N LEU A 184 -5.52 6.59 -4.77
CA LEU A 184 -6.87 6.10 -4.56
C LEU A 184 -7.89 7.14 -5.05
N SER A 185 -8.81 6.67 -5.89
CA SER A 185 -10.02 7.38 -6.28
C SER A 185 -10.97 7.61 -5.10
N LEU A 186 -11.94 8.51 -5.28
CA LEU A 186 -12.99 8.73 -4.30
C LEU A 186 -13.83 7.48 -4.01
N GLU A 187 -14.05 6.61 -5.00
CA GLU A 187 -14.76 5.33 -4.81
C GLU A 187 -13.95 4.36 -3.95
N GLU A 188 -12.64 4.25 -4.21
CA GLU A 188 -11.75 3.41 -3.40
C GLU A 188 -11.65 3.92 -1.96
N TRP A 189 -11.60 5.24 -1.74
CA TRP A 189 -11.66 5.82 -0.40
C TRP A 189 -12.97 5.55 0.32
N LYS A 190 -14.11 5.59 -0.38
CA LYS A 190 -15.40 5.17 0.18
C LYS A 190 -15.38 3.69 0.57
N LEU A 191 -14.74 2.84 -0.22
CA LEU A 191 -14.57 1.43 0.12
C LEU A 191 -13.69 1.23 1.35
N VAL A 192 -12.59 1.99 1.52
CA VAL A 192 -11.81 1.96 2.77
C VAL A 192 -12.71 2.26 3.98
N VAL A 193 -13.59 3.26 3.88
CA VAL A 193 -14.52 3.60 4.97
C VAL A 193 -15.54 2.49 5.22
N LYS A 194 -16.10 1.89 4.17
CA LYS A 194 -17.01 0.73 4.26
C LYS A 194 -16.34 -0.44 4.99
N LEU A 195 -15.14 -0.83 4.56
CA LEU A 195 -14.38 -1.92 5.18
C LEU A 195 -13.96 -1.57 6.62
N LYS A 196 -13.58 -0.33 6.90
CA LYS A 196 -13.24 0.13 8.26
C LYS A 196 -14.42 -0.11 9.22
N ASN A 197 -15.64 0.19 8.77
CA ASN A 197 -16.84 -0.01 9.56
C ASN A 197 -17.16 -1.50 9.73
N ILE A 198 -17.01 -2.30 8.67
CA ILE A 198 -17.22 -3.76 8.70
C ILE A 198 -16.29 -4.42 9.74
N PHE A 199 -15.01 -4.07 9.74
CA PHE A 199 -14.02 -4.59 10.68
C PHE A 199 -14.02 -3.88 12.05
N LYS A 200 -14.91 -2.91 12.29
CA LYS A 200 -15.00 -2.13 13.53
C LYS A 200 -13.66 -1.50 13.97
N ILE A 201 -12.86 -1.06 13.01
CA ILE A 201 -11.55 -0.47 13.29
C ILE A 201 -11.75 0.93 13.87
N GLN A 202 -11.38 1.13 15.14
CA GLN A 202 -11.46 2.43 15.84
C GLN A 202 -10.50 3.43 15.24
#